data_AF-A0A5Z1F5E6-F1
#
_entry.id   AF-A0A5Z1F5E6-F1
#
_cell.length_a   1.000
_cell.length_b   1.000
_cell.length_c   1.000
_cell.angle_alpha   90.00
_cell.angle_beta   90.00
_cell.angle_gamma   90.00
#
_symmetry.space_group_name_H-M   'P 1'
#
loop_
_entity.id
_entity.type
_entity.pdbx_description
1 polymer ?
#
loop_
_entity_poly.entity_id
_entity_poly.type
_entity_poly.pdbx_seq_one_letter_code
_entity_poly.pdbx_strand_id
1 'polypeptide(L)'
;EGLGEQSKNQIELKEPIIRLHYKSDRFQKDNLPIYNLLINNEKKEQNKALNEFNIDLKDLKDIEDINILNQFKQDFSKDYEFKELNLSFDTNLIKLYFIIPKNIAKVYKSAYKEFENKDLGVGYFTQLHEYDKIIKNALEDNKELNEYHFSFLAPAKMQNLKLQIAQGLDEILEDEDRKQELYVCKFVVVNGVKI
;
A
#
# COMPACT_ATOMS: atom_id res chain seq x y z
N GLU A 1 -32.67 -16.74 36.14
CA GLU A 1 -31.48 -17.19 35.39
C GLU A 1 -31.75 -16.99 33.90
N GLY A 2 -30.74 -16.58 33.13
CA GLY A 2 -30.84 -16.51 31.67
C GLY A 2 -30.98 -15.11 31.08
N LEU A 3 -30.16 -14.14 31.50
CA LEU A 3 -29.76 -13.08 30.58
C LEU A 3 -28.93 -13.75 29.49
N GLY A 4 -29.57 -14.03 28.34
CA GLY A 4 -28.87 -14.51 27.16
C GLY A 4 -27.71 -13.58 26.87
N GLU A 5 -26.50 -14.09 26.96
CA GLU A 5 -25.31 -13.44 26.43
C GLU A 5 -25.61 -13.10 24.98
N GLN A 6 -25.96 -11.83 24.73
CA GLN A 6 -25.77 -11.27 23.40
C GLN A 6 -24.28 -11.43 23.15
N SER A 7 -23.92 -12.40 22.32
CA SER A 7 -22.58 -12.51 21.76
C SER A 7 -22.29 -11.14 21.16
N LYS A 8 -21.52 -10.32 21.89
CA LYS A 8 -20.94 -9.11 21.31
C LYS A 8 -20.15 -9.65 20.13
N ASN A 9 -20.60 -9.39 18.90
CA ASN A 9 -19.77 -9.58 17.73
C ASN A 9 -18.57 -8.68 17.95
N GLN A 10 -17.54 -9.23 18.57
CA GLN A 10 -16.34 -8.52 18.91
C GLN A 10 -15.63 -8.35 17.58
N ILE A 11 -15.60 -7.11 17.10
CA ILE A 11 -14.90 -6.81 15.87
C ILE A 11 -13.43 -7.14 16.12
N GLU A 12 -12.90 -8.06 15.33
CA GLU A 12 -11.48 -8.40 15.32
C GLU A 12 -10.78 -7.53 14.28
N LEU A 13 -9.72 -6.83 14.70
CA LEU A 13 -8.89 -6.06 13.79
C LEU A 13 -7.78 -6.96 13.26
N LYS A 14 -7.54 -6.87 11.95
CA LYS A 14 -6.49 -7.61 11.26
C LYS A 14 -5.41 -6.64 10.80
N GLU A 15 -4.20 -7.14 10.64
CA GLU A 15 -3.09 -6.34 10.11
C GLU A 15 -3.42 -5.87 8.68
N PRO A 16 -3.40 -4.55 8.42
CA PRO A 16 -3.51 -4.04 7.08
C PRO A 16 -2.20 -4.22 6.33
N ILE A 17 -2.27 -4.87 5.17
CA ILE A 17 -1.11 -5.15 4.32
C ILE A 17 -1.34 -4.53 2.95
N ILE A 18 -0.30 -3.89 2.40
CA ILE A 18 -0.25 -3.53 0.98
C ILE A 18 0.86 -4.33 0.30
N ARG A 19 0.61 -4.86 -0.90
CA ARG A 19 1.55 -5.72 -1.62
C ARG A 19 1.77 -5.26 -3.05
N LEU A 20 3.03 -5.01 -3.40
CA LEU A 20 3.48 -4.76 -4.76
C LEU A 20 3.56 -6.09 -5.53
N HIS A 21 2.83 -6.18 -6.64
CA HIS A 21 2.98 -7.26 -7.62
C HIS A 21 3.73 -6.71 -8.83
N TYR A 22 4.99 -7.11 -8.98
CA TYR A 22 5.83 -6.67 -10.09
C TYR A 22 5.90 -7.73 -11.20
N LYS A 23 5.60 -7.33 -12.43
CA LYS A 23 5.42 -8.24 -13.57
C LYS A 23 6.10 -7.69 -14.81
N SER A 24 6.47 -8.54 -15.77
CA SER A 24 6.92 -8.09 -17.12
C SER A 24 5.75 -7.93 -18.10
N ASP A 25 4.65 -8.64 -17.85
CA ASP A 25 3.45 -8.59 -18.67
C ASP A 25 2.20 -8.65 -17.79
N ARG A 26 1.11 -8.01 -18.21
CA ARG A 26 -0.15 -7.97 -17.44
C ARG A 26 -0.80 -9.34 -17.22
N PHE A 27 -0.49 -10.32 -18.07
CA PHE A 27 -1.01 -11.69 -17.98
C PHE A 27 -0.05 -12.64 -17.25
N GLN A 28 1.13 -12.16 -16.84
CA GLN A 28 2.08 -12.97 -16.09
C GLN A 28 1.53 -13.30 -14.70
N LYS A 29 1.36 -14.59 -14.41
CA LYS A 29 0.89 -15.06 -13.09
C LYS A 29 1.98 -15.08 -12.02
N ASP A 30 3.23 -15.20 -12.45
CA ASP A 30 4.39 -15.20 -11.56
C ASP A 30 4.88 -13.76 -11.32
N ASN A 31 5.37 -13.47 -10.11
CA ASN A 31 5.92 -12.15 -9.79
C ASN A 31 7.44 -12.14 -9.96
N LEU A 32 7.95 -11.06 -10.56
CA LEU A 32 9.39 -10.88 -10.74
C LEU A 32 10.06 -10.52 -9.41
N PRO A 33 11.18 -11.18 -9.06
CA PRO A 33 11.91 -10.86 -7.85
C PRO A 33 12.57 -9.47 -7.96
N ILE A 34 12.47 -8.69 -6.88
CA ILE A 34 13.15 -7.40 -6.75
C ILE A 34 14.29 -7.58 -5.74
N TYR A 35 15.53 -7.35 -6.16
CA TYR A 35 16.71 -7.45 -5.28
C TYR A 35 17.18 -6.09 -4.77
N ASN A 36 16.86 -5.03 -5.52
CA ASN A 36 17.29 -3.66 -5.31
C ASN A 36 16.11 -2.72 -5.44
N LEU A 37 15.91 -1.89 -4.42
CA LEU A 37 14.83 -0.91 -4.36
C LEU A 37 15.34 0.37 -3.72
N LEU A 38 15.05 1.52 -4.32
CA LEU A 38 15.16 2.80 -3.62
C LEU A 38 13.82 3.10 -2.95
N ILE A 39 13.84 3.36 -1.65
CA ILE A 39 12.68 3.88 -0.90
C ILE A 39 13.02 5.32 -0.51
N ASN A 40 12.27 6.29 -1.02
CA ASN A 40 12.55 7.71 -0.80
C ASN A 40 14.00 8.12 -1.13
N ASN A 41 14.56 7.51 -2.18
CA ASN A 41 15.97 7.62 -2.63
C ASN A 41 17.00 6.91 -1.74
N GLU A 42 16.58 6.23 -0.67
CA GLU A 42 17.48 5.36 0.11
C GLU A 42 17.56 3.96 -0.48
N LYS A 43 18.79 3.48 -0.71
CA LYS A 43 19.02 2.15 -1.25
C LYS A 43 18.70 1.05 -0.24
N LYS A 44 17.87 0.11 -0.63
CA LYS A 44 17.63 -1.18 0.03
C LYS A 44 18.07 -2.29 -0.93
N GLU A 45 19.12 -3.01 -0.57
CA GLU A 45 19.73 -4.07 -1.38
C GLU A 45 19.99 -5.29 -0.49
N GLN A 46 19.69 -6.48 -1.00
CA GLN A 46 19.93 -7.73 -0.31
C GLN A 46 20.39 -8.81 -1.28
N ASN A 47 21.10 -9.81 -0.77
CA ASN A 47 21.52 -10.99 -1.54
C ASN A 47 20.34 -11.91 -1.92
N LYS A 48 19.18 -11.71 -1.30
CA LYS A 48 17.93 -12.43 -1.57
C LYS A 48 16.88 -11.43 -2.06
N ALA A 49 15.85 -11.94 -2.73
CA ALA A 49 14.74 -11.11 -3.16
C ALA A 49 14.09 -10.44 -1.95
N LEU A 50 13.86 -9.13 -2.07
CA LEU A 50 13.21 -8.30 -1.08
C LEU A 50 11.76 -8.77 -0.89
N ASN A 51 11.31 -8.86 0.35
CA ASN A 51 10.01 -9.43 0.70
C ASN A 51 9.10 -8.41 1.40
N GLU A 52 9.60 -7.74 2.43
CA GLU A 52 8.77 -6.85 3.25
C GLU A 52 9.58 -5.67 3.81
N PHE A 53 8.89 -4.54 3.98
CA PHE A 53 9.38 -3.35 4.65
C PHE A 53 8.31 -2.84 5.62
N ASN A 54 8.76 -2.48 6.83
CA ASN A 54 7.96 -1.71 7.78
C ASN A 54 8.49 -0.28 7.77
N ILE A 55 7.62 0.68 7.43
CA ILE A 55 7.99 2.07 7.19
C ILE A 55 7.20 2.95 8.15
N ASP A 56 7.89 3.71 8.99
CA ASP A 56 7.21 4.62 9.92
C ASP A 56 6.60 5.80 9.15
N LEU A 57 5.48 6.32 9.64
CA LEU A 57 4.79 7.49 9.07
C LEU A 57 5.71 8.71 8.94
N LYS A 58 6.65 8.87 9.88
CA LYS A 58 7.64 9.96 9.87
C LYS A 58 8.62 9.87 8.69
N ASP A 59 8.82 8.67 8.14
CA ASP A 59 9.71 8.40 7.01
C ASP A 59 8.94 8.52 5.68
N LEU A 60 7.62 8.64 5.73
CA LEU A 60 6.80 9.06 4.58
C LEU A 60 6.93 10.57 4.39
N LYS A 61 6.94 11.00 3.13
CA LYS A 61 7.08 12.41 2.79
C LYS A 61 5.72 13.09 2.73
N ASP A 62 5.72 14.41 2.85
CA ASP A 62 4.57 15.19 2.42
C ASP A 62 4.45 15.14 0.90
N ILE A 63 3.22 15.21 0.39
CA ILE A 63 2.97 15.14 -1.06
C ILE A 63 3.61 16.33 -1.76
N GLU A 64 4.54 16.05 -2.68
CA GLU A 64 5.26 17.09 -3.44
C GLU A 64 4.44 17.61 -4.63
N ASP A 65 3.61 16.76 -5.24
CA ASP A 65 2.74 17.16 -6.35
C ASP A 65 1.54 17.99 -5.83
N ILE A 66 1.59 19.29 -6.12
CA ILE A 66 0.59 20.26 -5.67
C ILE A 66 -0.80 19.97 -6.27
N ASN A 67 -0.87 19.43 -7.49
CA ASN A 67 -2.15 19.19 -8.16
C ASN A 67 -2.89 18.04 -7.47
N ILE A 68 -2.21 16.93 -7.22
CA ILE A 68 -2.83 15.80 -6.51
C ILE A 68 -3.16 16.16 -5.06
N LEU A 69 -2.29 16.90 -4.38
CA LEU A 69 -2.55 17.37 -3.02
C LEU A 69 -3.79 18.28 -2.94
N ASN A 70 -3.98 19.16 -3.92
CA ASN A 70 -5.15 20.03 -3.98
C ASN A 70 -6.42 19.24 -4.29
N GLN A 71 -6.35 18.25 -5.19
CA GLN A 71 -7.46 17.35 -5.46
C GLN A 71 -7.90 16.62 -4.18
N PHE A 72 -6.96 16.00 -3.46
CA PHE A 72 -7.28 15.33 -2.20
C PHE A 72 -7.87 16.28 -1.15
N LYS A 73 -7.39 17.51 -1.05
CA LYS A 73 -7.97 18.51 -0.13
C LYS A 73 -9.39 18.94 -0.50
N GLN A 74 -9.79 18.81 -1.76
CA GLN A 74 -11.16 19.09 -2.22
C GLN A 74 -12.09 17.91 -1.91
N ASP A 75 -11.63 16.70 -2.17
CA ASP A 75 -12.46 15.49 -2.07
C ASP A 75 -12.54 14.92 -0.64
N PHE A 76 -11.50 15.14 0.17
CA PHE A 76 -11.41 14.66 1.54
C PHE A 76 -11.47 15.79 2.56
N SER A 77 -12.17 15.54 3.66
CA SER A 77 -12.27 16.50 4.76
C SER A 77 -10.91 16.76 5.44
N LYS A 78 -10.82 17.83 6.24
CA LYS A 78 -9.64 18.15 7.07
C LYS A 78 -9.23 17.07 8.09
N ASP A 79 -10.10 16.08 8.31
CA ASP A 79 -9.87 14.96 9.22
C ASP A 79 -8.97 13.87 8.59
N TYR A 80 -8.40 14.13 7.43
CA TYR A 80 -7.42 13.28 6.76
C TYR A 80 -6.03 13.93 6.75
N GLU A 81 -5.01 13.08 6.75
CA GLU A 81 -3.60 13.41 6.49
C GLU A 81 -3.18 12.78 5.17
N PHE A 82 -2.30 13.44 4.44
CA PHE A 82 -1.85 12.98 3.13
C PHE A 82 -0.33 12.80 3.14
N LYS A 83 0.14 11.64 2.72
CA LYS A 83 1.55 11.28 2.68
C LYS A 83 1.91 10.61 1.36
N GLU A 84 3.18 10.65 1.00
CA GLU A 84 3.71 9.93 -0.15
C GLU A 84 4.89 9.01 0.22
N LEU A 85 5.02 7.92 -0.53
CA LEU A 85 6.17 7.04 -0.53
C LEU A 85 6.64 6.83 -1.96
N ASN A 86 7.91 7.09 -2.22
CA ASN A 86 8.50 6.90 -3.54
C ASN A 86 9.32 5.61 -3.56
N LEU A 87 8.99 4.74 -4.49
CA LEU A 87 9.69 3.49 -4.76
C LEU A 87 10.33 3.58 -6.15
N SER A 88 11.64 3.33 -6.26
CA SER A 88 12.32 3.34 -7.56
C SER A 88 13.14 2.08 -7.77
N PHE A 89 12.92 1.41 -8.89
CA PHE A 89 13.68 0.22 -9.30
C PHE A 89 13.52 0.02 -10.81
N ASP A 90 14.51 -0.64 -11.43
CA ASP A 90 14.61 -0.75 -12.89
C ASP A 90 14.43 0.61 -13.58
N THR A 91 13.50 0.71 -14.53
CA THR A 91 13.12 1.97 -15.20
C THR A 91 11.74 2.45 -14.73
N ASN A 92 11.40 2.20 -13.47
CA ASN A 92 10.12 2.57 -12.88
C ASN A 92 10.33 3.48 -11.66
N LEU A 93 9.56 4.57 -11.63
CA LEU A 93 9.30 5.37 -10.43
C LEU A 93 7.85 5.13 -10.02
N ILE A 94 7.60 4.76 -8.78
CA ILE A 94 6.26 4.50 -8.26
C ILE A 94 6.04 5.41 -7.06
N LYS A 95 5.08 6.31 -7.19
CA LYS A 95 4.60 7.19 -6.13
C LYS A 95 3.35 6.58 -5.54
N LEU A 96 3.42 6.22 -4.26
CA LEU A 96 2.27 5.76 -3.49
C LEU A 96 1.76 6.92 -2.64
N TYR A 97 0.52 7.33 -2.86
CA TYR A 97 -0.15 8.35 -2.07
C TYR A 97 -1.07 7.71 -1.05
N PHE A 98 -0.94 8.09 0.22
CA PHE A 98 -1.74 7.60 1.32
C PHE A 98 -2.63 8.71 1.88
N ILE A 99 -3.93 8.45 1.87
CA ILE A 99 -4.97 9.28 2.49
C ILE A 99 -5.35 8.60 3.81
N ILE A 100 -4.90 9.17 4.93
CA ILE A 100 -4.95 8.55 6.25
C ILE A 100 -6.01 9.26 7.10
N PRO A 101 -7.13 8.59 7.48
CA PRO A 101 -8.08 9.16 8.42
C PRO A 101 -7.43 9.37 9.80
N LYS A 102 -7.55 10.58 10.36
CA LYS A 102 -6.99 10.92 11.69
C LYS A 102 -7.80 10.32 12.85
N ASN A 103 -9.03 9.90 12.59
CA ASN A 103 -9.98 9.45 13.60
C ASN A 103 -10.45 8.02 13.34
N ILE A 104 -10.47 7.21 14.39
CA ILE A 104 -11.05 5.86 14.36
C ILE A 104 -12.56 5.97 14.60
N ALA A 105 -13.35 5.33 13.72
CA ALA A 105 -14.80 5.28 13.86
C ALA A 105 -15.23 4.64 15.19
N LYS A 106 -16.34 5.12 15.76
CA LYS A 106 -16.80 4.72 17.11
C LYS A 106 -16.92 3.19 17.28
N VAL A 107 -17.37 2.50 16.23
CA VAL A 107 -17.57 1.04 16.23
C VAL A 107 -16.27 0.26 16.47
N TYR A 108 -15.12 0.77 16.01
CA TYR A 108 -13.83 0.08 16.13
C TYR A 108 -13.04 0.47 17.38
N LYS A 109 -13.50 1.45 18.18
CA LYS A 109 -12.73 1.97 19.33
C LYS A 109 -12.41 0.92 20.39
N SER A 110 -13.33 0.01 20.66
CA SER A 110 -13.10 -1.06 21.64
C SER A 110 -12.09 -2.07 21.11
N ALA A 111 -12.26 -2.54 19.88
CA ALA A 111 -11.33 -3.46 19.23
C ALA A 111 -9.91 -2.87 19.13
N TYR A 112 -9.79 -1.58 18.79
CA TYR A 112 -8.51 -0.89 18.73
C TYR A 112 -7.77 -0.80 20.07
N LYS A 113 -8.47 -0.80 21.21
CA LYS A 113 -7.80 -0.78 22.53
C LYS A 113 -7.06 -2.08 22.80
N GLU A 114 -7.61 -3.19 22.33
CA GLU A 114 -7.07 -4.54 22.52
C GLU A 114 -6.16 -4.99 21.37
N PHE A 115 -6.14 -4.26 20.25
CA PHE A 115 -5.29 -4.60 19.11
C PHE A 115 -3.81 -4.42 19.46
N GLU A 116 -2.99 -5.44 19.21
CA GLU A 116 -1.56 -5.42 19.53
C GLU A 116 -0.81 -4.44 18.62
N ASN A 117 -1.10 -4.45 17.32
CA ASN A 117 -0.41 -3.66 16.29
C ASN A 117 -1.09 -2.29 16.04
N LYS A 118 -1.27 -1.49 17.10
CA LYS A 118 -2.00 -0.20 17.04
C LYS A 118 -1.41 0.78 16.04
N ASP A 119 -0.10 0.71 15.83
CA ASP A 119 0.66 1.51 14.88
C ASP A 119 0.27 1.24 13.42
N LEU A 120 -0.23 0.04 13.09
CA LEU A 120 -0.76 -0.24 11.75
C LEU A 120 -2.12 0.44 11.48
N GLY A 121 -2.79 0.94 12.52
CA GLY A 121 -4.08 1.61 12.43
C GLY A 121 -5.28 0.66 12.31
N VAL A 122 -6.44 1.20 11.94
CA VAL A 122 -7.72 0.47 11.89
C VAL A 122 -8.32 0.47 10.49
N GLY A 123 -8.66 -0.72 10.00
CA GLY A 123 -9.25 -0.92 8.68
C GLY A 123 -8.24 -1.49 7.70
N TYR A 124 -8.48 -1.32 6.42
CA TYR A 124 -7.66 -1.89 5.35
C TYR A 124 -7.30 -0.81 4.32
N PHE A 125 -6.21 -1.05 3.60
CA PHE A 125 -5.91 -0.27 2.41
C PHE A 125 -6.96 -0.52 1.33
N THR A 126 -7.42 0.55 0.70
CA THR A 126 -8.29 0.49 -0.48
C THR A 126 -7.68 1.38 -1.55
N GLN A 127 -7.39 0.80 -2.72
CA GLN A 127 -6.88 1.58 -3.85
C GLN A 127 -7.98 2.45 -4.43
N LEU A 128 -7.67 3.71 -4.70
CA LEU A 128 -8.57 4.73 -5.22
C LEU A 128 -8.21 5.01 -6.67
N HIS A 129 -8.68 4.12 -7.55
CA HIS A 129 -8.31 4.10 -8.97
C HIS A 129 -8.64 5.39 -9.73
N GLU A 130 -9.60 6.18 -9.24
CA GLU A 130 -9.95 7.47 -9.83
C GLU A 130 -8.80 8.51 -9.79
N TYR A 131 -7.82 8.33 -8.90
CA TYR A 131 -6.65 9.18 -8.81
C TYR A 131 -5.38 8.57 -9.42
N ASP A 132 -5.43 7.28 -9.78
CA ASP A 132 -4.27 6.57 -10.30
C ASP A 132 -3.87 7.08 -11.69
N LYS A 133 -2.57 7.17 -11.94
CA LYS A 133 -2.02 7.61 -13.22
C LYS A 133 -0.78 6.81 -13.59
N ILE A 134 -0.59 6.61 -14.89
CA ILE A 134 0.65 6.07 -15.45
C ILE A 134 1.16 7.09 -16.46
N ILE A 135 2.33 7.64 -16.19
CA ILE A 135 3.01 8.63 -17.03
C ILE A 135 4.22 7.94 -17.65
N LYS A 136 4.36 8.05 -18.96
CA LYS A 136 5.51 7.51 -19.69
C LYS A 136 6.40 8.66 -20.12
N ASN A 137 7.63 8.65 -19.63
CA ASN A 137 8.63 9.64 -19.97
C ASN A 137 9.68 9.00 -20.87
N ALA A 138 9.85 9.55 -22.08
CA ALA A 138 10.97 9.19 -22.94
C ALA A 138 12.26 9.78 -22.34
N LEU A 139 13.28 8.94 -22.18
CA LEU A 139 14.62 9.33 -21.80
C LEU A 139 15.51 9.43 -23.05
N GLU A 140 16.66 10.09 -22.90
CA GLU A 140 17.75 10.01 -23.87
C GLU A 140 18.13 8.52 -24.09
N ASP A 141 18.53 8.16 -25.31
CA ASP A 141 18.86 6.78 -25.74
C ASP A 141 17.68 5.79 -25.89
N ASN A 142 16.47 6.24 -26.23
CA ASN A 142 15.28 5.39 -26.45
C ASN A 142 14.86 4.55 -25.21
N LYS A 143 15.26 4.97 -24.01
CA LYS A 143 14.79 4.35 -22.76
C LYS A 143 13.47 5.00 -22.33
N GLU A 144 12.59 4.24 -21.70
CA GLU A 144 11.34 4.74 -21.15
C GLU A 144 11.39 4.66 -19.63
N LEU A 145 11.17 5.77 -18.94
CA LEU A 145 10.88 5.81 -17.52
C LEU A 145 9.36 5.79 -17.35
N ASN A 146 8.84 4.74 -16.71
CA ASN A 146 7.44 4.70 -16.33
C ASN A 146 7.29 5.29 -14.92
N GLU A 147 6.40 6.26 -14.78
CA GLU A 147 6.02 6.84 -13.51
C GLU A 147 4.59 6.41 -13.16
N TYR A 148 4.47 5.60 -12.11
CA TYR A 148 3.21 5.11 -11.58
C TYR A 148 2.78 5.97 -10.40
N HIS A 149 1.53 6.40 -10.39
CA HIS A 149 0.90 7.11 -9.30
C HIS A 149 -0.23 6.23 -8.81
N PHE A 150 -0.13 5.73 -7.58
CA PHE A 150 -1.18 4.93 -6.96
C PHE A 150 -1.66 5.59 -5.69
N SER A 151 -2.97 5.72 -5.54
CA SER A 151 -3.57 6.37 -4.37
C SER A 151 -4.34 5.36 -3.53
N PHE A 152 -4.19 5.44 -2.21
CA PHE A 152 -4.83 4.52 -1.27
C PHE A 152 -5.51 5.29 -0.15
N LEU A 153 -6.76 4.91 0.14
CA LEU A 153 -7.32 5.13 1.45
C LEU A 153 -6.64 4.16 2.42
N ALA A 154 -5.92 4.71 3.39
CA ALA A 154 -5.15 3.95 4.37
C ALA A 154 -5.97 3.66 5.64
N PRO A 155 -5.53 2.71 6.47
CA PRO A 155 -6.09 2.49 7.80
C PRO A 155 -6.13 3.77 8.64
N ALA A 156 -7.21 3.95 9.39
CA ALA A 156 -7.36 5.11 10.27
C ALA A 156 -6.27 5.10 11.35
N LYS A 157 -5.63 6.25 11.56
CA LYS A 157 -4.51 6.45 12.49
C LYS A 157 -3.26 5.60 12.20
N MET A 158 -3.06 5.12 10.98
CA MET A 158 -1.83 4.44 10.60
C MET A 158 -0.59 5.30 10.96
N GLN A 159 0.37 4.69 11.65
CA GLN A 159 1.67 5.23 12.03
C GLN A 159 2.83 4.37 11.49
N ASN A 160 2.56 3.13 11.07
CA ASN A 160 3.51 2.25 10.42
C ASN A 160 2.82 1.58 9.21
N LEU A 161 3.56 1.49 8.10
CA LEU A 161 3.14 0.89 6.85
C LEU A 161 3.88 -0.44 6.65
N LYS A 162 3.12 -1.54 6.56
CA LYS A 162 3.62 -2.86 6.16
C LYS A 162 3.50 -3.05 4.64
N LEU A 163 4.60 -2.81 3.93
CA LEU A 163 4.71 -2.97 2.48
C LEU A 163 5.36 -4.31 2.15
N GLN A 164 4.63 -5.16 1.44
CA GLN A 164 5.13 -6.44 0.92
C GLN A 164 5.46 -6.37 -0.57
N ILE A 165 6.37 -7.23 -1.01
CA ILE A 165 6.69 -7.49 -2.40
C ILE A 165 6.30 -8.93 -2.69
N ALA A 166 5.38 -9.11 -3.63
CA ALA A 166 4.93 -10.43 -4.04
C ALA A 166 6.08 -11.23 -4.66
N GLN A 167 6.19 -12.51 -4.28
CA GLN A 167 7.17 -13.45 -4.81
C GLN A 167 6.48 -14.74 -5.24
N GLY A 168 6.83 -15.25 -6.42
CA GLY A 168 6.21 -16.47 -6.94
C GLY A 168 4.81 -16.24 -7.53
N LEU A 169 4.03 -17.32 -7.60
CA LEU A 169 2.72 -17.34 -8.26
C LEU A 169 1.64 -16.64 -7.43
N ASP A 170 0.86 -15.78 -8.09
CA ASP A 170 -0.28 -15.08 -7.45
C ASP A 170 -1.25 -16.07 -6.77
N GLU A 171 -1.54 -17.21 -7.40
CA GLU A 171 -2.47 -18.22 -6.87
C GLU A 171 -2.00 -18.82 -5.54
N ILE A 172 -0.69 -19.06 -5.40
CA ILE A 172 -0.11 -19.59 -4.16
C ILE A 172 -0.20 -18.54 -3.05
N LEU A 173 0.19 -17.29 -3.36
CA LEU A 173 0.10 -16.18 -2.40
C LEU A 173 -1.34 -15.97 -1.93
N GLU A 174 -2.30 -16.03 -2.84
CA GLU A 174 -3.71 -15.89 -2.53
C GLU A 174 -4.27 -17.04 -1.69
N ASP A 175 -3.83 -18.27 -1.95
CA ASP A 175 -4.17 -19.42 -1.12
C ASP A 175 -3.61 -19.28 0.29
N GLU A 176 -2.39 -18.80 0.43
CA GLU A 176 -1.73 -18.57 1.72
C GLU A 176 -2.39 -17.43 2.50
N ASP A 177 -2.73 -16.33 1.83
CA ASP A 177 -3.46 -15.21 2.42
C ASP A 177 -4.83 -15.67 2.93
N ARG A 178 -5.57 -16.48 2.15
CA ARG A 178 -6.86 -17.06 2.56
C ARG A 178 -6.73 -17.96 3.77
N LYS A 179 -5.73 -18.85 3.81
CA LYS A 179 -5.48 -19.76 4.94
C LYS A 179 -5.17 -19.01 6.24
N GLN A 180 -4.53 -17.86 6.13
CA GLN A 180 -4.21 -16.97 7.26
C GLN A 180 -5.29 -15.90 7.49
N GLU A 181 -6.35 -15.92 6.69
CA GLU A 181 -7.41 -14.92 6.64
C GLU A 181 -6.93 -13.47 6.58
N LEU A 182 -5.84 -13.22 5.85
CA LEU A 182 -5.26 -11.91 5.63
C LEU A 182 -6.04 -11.15 4.56
N TYR A 183 -6.20 -9.84 4.78
CA TYR A 183 -6.66 -8.93 3.74
C TYR A 183 -5.47 -8.13 3.23
N VAL A 184 -5.10 -8.37 1.97
CA VAL A 184 -3.96 -7.75 1.30
C VAL A 184 -4.46 -6.86 0.18
N CYS A 185 -4.17 -5.56 0.26
CA CYS A 185 -4.39 -4.64 -0.84
C CYS A 185 -3.26 -4.78 -1.86
N LYS A 186 -3.60 -5.25 -3.06
CA LYS A 186 -2.63 -5.51 -4.12
C LYS A 186 -2.58 -4.32 -5.07
N PHE A 187 -1.38 -3.94 -5.49
CA PHE A 187 -1.18 -3.02 -6.61
C PHE A 187 -0.14 -3.59 -7.56
N VAL A 188 -0.37 -3.42 -8.86
CA VAL A 188 0.39 -4.10 -9.91
C VAL A 188 1.22 -3.09 -10.69
N VAL A 189 2.51 -3.39 -10.86
CA VAL A 189 3.42 -2.65 -11.74
C VAL A 189 3.87 -3.61 -12.83
N VAL A 190 3.69 -3.20 -14.09
CA VAL A 190 4.10 -3.98 -15.26
C VAL A 190 5.28 -3.29 -15.92
N ASN A 191 6.45 -3.94 -15.92
CA ASN A 191 7.62 -3.41 -16.58
C ASN A 191 7.41 -3.35 -18.10
N GLY A 192 7.74 -2.22 -18.73
CA GLY A 192 7.78 -2.13 -20.20
C GLY A 192 6.42 -2.21 -20.90
N VAL A 193 5.35 -1.65 -20.32
CA VAL A 193 4.03 -1.56 -20.97
C VAL A 193 4.17 -0.99 -22.38
N LYS A 194 4.14 -1.82 -23.43
CA LYS A 194 3.77 -1.39 -24.78
C LYS A 194 2.25 -1.47 -24.86
N ILE A 195 1.59 -0.32 -25.02
CA ILE A 195 0.12 -0.28 -25.22
C ILE A 195 -0.15 -0.56 -26.69
#